data_AF-A0AAD5QM18-F1
#
_entry.id   AF-A0AAD5QM18-F1
#
_cell.length_a   1.000
_cell.length_b   1.000
_cell.length_c   1.000
_cell.angle_alpha   90.00
_cell.angle_beta   90.00
_cell.angle_gamma   90.00
#
_symmetry.space_group_name_H-M   'P 1'
#
loop_
_entity.id
_entity.type
_entity.pdbx_description
1 polymer ?
#
loop_
_entity_poly.entity_id
_entity_poly.type
_entity_poly.pdbx_seq_one_letter_code
_entity_poly.pdbx_strand_id
1 'polypeptide(L)'
;MVQLDSGSDRNRLNTRCHTLYKRERFNDLRGKFAFTTDEYDIFEICISNHGPVGASHSQSREVSLKMKHGVEAKNYDDIAKAEKLKPLEVELRRLEDLSDQIVKDFSFMRQREEEMRNTNESTNSRVLYLSIFFMLCLLALAVWQVMFLRNYFKAKKLID
;
A
#
# COMPACT_ATOMS: atom_id res chain seq x y z
N MET A 1 -13.89 -18.04 -19.22
CA MET A 1 -12.42 -18.08 -19.28
C MET A 1 -11.91 -17.34 -18.05
N VAL A 2 -10.85 -17.83 -17.42
CA VAL A 2 -10.15 -17.13 -16.34
C VAL A 2 -8.73 -16.88 -16.80
N GLN A 3 -8.27 -15.65 -16.64
CA GLN A 3 -6.93 -15.20 -16.97
C GLN A 3 -6.34 -14.44 -15.79
N LEU A 4 -5.08 -14.74 -15.46
CA LEU A 4 -4.26 -14.02 -14.50
C LEU A 4 -3.14 -13.35 -15.27
N ASP A 5 -3.04 -12.04 -15.13
CA ASP A 5 -1.98 -11.25 -15.73
C ASP A 5 -1.20 -10.52 -14.64
N SER A 6 0.13 -10.48 -14.78
CA SER A 6 1.02 -9.57 -14.04
C SER A 6 1.11 -8.28 -14.84
N GLY A 7 0.76 -7.15 -14.23
CA GLY A 7 0.70 -5.88 -14.95
C GLY A 7 0.73 -4.66 -14.03
N SER A 8 1.84 -3.92 -14.11
CA SER A 8 1.98 -2.59 -13.54
C SER A 8 1.21 -1.56 -14.36
N ASP A 9 0.14 -1.03 -13.78
CA ASP A 9 -0.61 0.17 -14.18
C ASP A 9 -1.13 0.22 -15.64
N ARG A 10 -2.46 0.10 -15.80
CA ARG A 10 -3.19 0.33 -17.05
C ARG A 10 -3.00 1.71 -17.68
N ASN A 11 -2.33 2.64 -16.99
CA ASN A 11 -2.17 4.04 -17.39
C ASN A 11 -0.80 4.38 -18.00
N ARG A 12 0.14 3.42 -18.12
CA ARG A 12 1.40 3.63 -18.84
C ARG A 12 1.49 2.71 -20.05
N LEU A 13 1.71 3.31 -21.22
CA LEU A 13 2.02 2.65 -22.51
C LEU A 13 3.38 1.93 -22.48
N ASN A 14 3.63 1.03 -21.52
CA ASN A 14 4.88 0.28 -21.44
C ASN A 14 4.67 -1.18 -20.97
N THR A 15 4.18 -1.99 -21.89
CA THR A 15 4.77 -3.26 -22.34
C THR A 15 5.36 -4.27 -21.34
N ARG A 16 4.70 -4.60 -20.22
CA ARG A 16 4.91 -5.90 -19.53
C ARG A 16 3.62 -6.45 -18.92
N CYS A 17 2.65 -6.81 -19.77
CA CYS A 17 1.55 -7.67 -19.35
C CYS A 17 1.96 -9.12 -19.60
N HIS A 18 2.28 -9.86 -18.54
CA HIS A 18 2.62 -11.28 -18.63
C HIS A 18 1.45 -12.12 -18.12
N THR A 19 0.86 -12.93 -19.00
CA THR A 19 -0.17 -13.90 -18.60
C THR A 19 0.47 -15.04 -17.81
N LEU A 20 0.20 -15.07 -16.50
CA LEU A 20 0.70 -16.09 -15.59
C LEU A 20 -0.14 -17.36 -15.62
N TYR A 21 -1.44 -17.21 -15.88
CA TYR A 21 -2.35 -18.35 -15.94
C TYR A 21 -3.49 -18.03 -16.88
N LYS A 22 -3.81 -18.97 -17.78
CA LYS A 22 -4.96 -18.84 -18.67
C LYS A 22 -5.68 -20.17 -18.77
N ARG A 23 -6.97 -20.17 -18.43
CA ARG A 23 -7.85 -21.34 -18.57
C ARG A 23 -9.09 -20.98 -19.37
N GLU A 24 -9.19 -21.62 -20.53
CA GLU A 24 -10.36 -21.56 -21.38
C GLU A 24 -11.27 -22.76 -21.10
N ARG A 25 -12.59 -22.57 -21.29
CA ARG A 25 -13.65 -23.60 -21.10
C ARG A 25 -13.55 -24.38 -19.78
N PHE A 26 -14.27 -23.89 -18.77
CA PHE A 26 -14.52 -24.67 -17.56
C PHE A 26 -15.44 -25.85 -17.88
N ASN A 27 -14.87 -27.05 -18.08
CA ASN A 27 -15.66 -28.28 -18.13
C ASN A 27 -16.25 -28.60 -16.74
N ASP A 28 -15.51 -28.27 -15.69
CA ASP A 28 -15.92 -28.42 -14.30
C ASP A 28 -16.38 -27.08 -13.72
N LEU A 29 -17.46 -27.08 -12.94
CA LEU A 29 -18.01 -25.90 -12.25
C LEU A 29 -17.09 -25.34 -11.15
N ARG A 30 -15.95 -26.00 -10.87
CA ARG A 30 -14.99 -25.63 -9.82
C ARG A 30 -13.57 -25.82 -10.32
N GLY A 31 -12.68 -24.91 -9.93
CA GLY A 31 -11.25 -25.00 -10.23
C GLY A 31 -10.42 -24.34 -9.14
N LYS A 32 -9.21 -24.86 -8.94
CA LYS A 32 -8.18 -24.25 -8.09
C LYS A 32 -6.93 -24.05 -8.93
N PHE A 33 -6.24 -22.95 -8.72
CA PHE A 33 -4.94 -22.68 -9.30
C PHE A 33 -4.06 -22.05 -8.22
N ALA A 34 -2.76 -22.27 -8.32
CA ALA A 34 -1.76 -21.68 -7.44
C ALA A 34 -0.59 -21.23 -8.30
N PHE A 35 0.01 -20.11 -7.93
CA PHE A 35 1.18 -19.56 -8.57
C PHE A 35 2.10 -18.99 -7.49
N THR A 36 3.39 -18.91 -7.79
CA THR A 36 4.39 -18.31 -6.91
C THR A 36 5.05 -17.18 -7.69
N THR A 37 5.28 -16.05 -7.03
CA THR A 37 5.81 -14.83 -7.64
C THR A 37 7.07 -14.45 -6.91
N ASP A 38 8.15 -14.25 -7.66
CA ASP A 38 9.45 -13.89 -7.08
C ASP A 38 9.52 -12.39 -6.75
N GLU A 39 8.75 -11.57 -7.47
CA GLU A 39 8.68 -10.12 -7.30
C GLU A 39 7.32 -9.67 -6.75
N TYR A 40 7.34 -8.62 -5.93
CA TYR A 40 6.13 -7.94 -5.47
C TYR A 40 5.57 -7.07 -6.61
N ASP A 41 4.52 -7.55 -7.27
CA ASP A 41 3.85 -6.85 -8.37
C ASP A 41 2.32 -6.89 -8.22
N ILE A 42 1.63 -6.12 -9.05
CA ILE A 42 0.17 -6.08 -9.13
C ILE A 42 -0.31 -7.18 -10.07
N PHE A 43 -1.15 -8.07 -9.54
CA PHE A 43 -1.78 -9.15 -10.30
C PHE A 43 -3.26 -8.88 -10.52
N GLU A 44 -3.72 -9.03 -11.76
CA GLU A 44 -5.13 -8.87 -12.13
C GLU A 44 -5.75 -10.23 -12.46
N ILE A 45 -6.92 -10.50 -11.86
CA ILE A 45 -7.71 -11.71 -12.11
C ILE A 45 -8.92 -11.36 -12.97
N CYS A 46 -8.90 -11.77 -14.23
CA CYS A 46 -9.95 -11.54 -15.19
C CYS A 46 -10.84 -12.77 -15.36
N ILE A 47 -12.15 -12.64 -15.11
CA ILE A 47 -13.14 -13.70 -15.32
C ILE A 47 -14.09 -13.26 -16.44
N SER A 48 -13.98 -13.89 -17.62
CA SER A 48 -14.81 -13.56 -18.78
C SER A 48 -15.82 -14.68 -19.08
N ASN A 49 -17.09 -14.29 -19.27
CA ASN A 49 -18.14 -15.19 -19.72
C ASN A 49 -18.38 -15.02 -21.22
N HIS A 50 -17.89 -15.96 -22.04
CA HIS A 50 -18.17 -15.98 -23.47
C HIS A 50 -19.44 -16.80 -23.70
N GLY A 51 -20.58 -16.11 -23.84
CA GLY A 51 -21.82 -16.72 -24.31
C GLY A 51 -21.81 -16.92 -25.84
N PRO A 52 -22.70 -17.76 -26.40
CA PRO A 52 -22.84 -17.90 -27.84
C PRO A 52 -23.18 -16.55 -28.48
N VAL A 53 -22.43 -16.19 -29.53
CA VAL A 53 -22.62 -14.96 -30.29
C VAL A 53 -24.01 -15.02 -30.95
N GLY A 54 -24.95 -14.20 -30.49
CA GLY A 54 -26.34 -14.14 -31.01
C GLY A 54 -27.45 -14.35 -29.98
N ALA A 55 -27.13 -14.73 -28.74
CA ALA A 55 -28.12 -14.77 -27.65
C ALA A 55 -28.22 -13.38 -26.96
N SER A 56 -29.36 -12.71 -27.13
CA SER A 56 -29.70 -11.40 -26.53
C SER A 56 -29.74 -11.40 -24.98
N HIS A 57 -29.47 -12.54 -24.35
CA HIS A 57 -29.37 -12.69 -22.90
C HIS A 57 -28.02 -13.29 -22.52
N SER A 58 -27.09 -12.42 -22.14
CA SER A 58 -25.97 -12.79 -21.28
C SER A 58 -26.55 -13.40 -20.00
N GLN A 59 -26.58 -14.71 -19.89
CA GLN A 59 -26.93 -15.39 -18.64
C GLN A 59 -25.92 -14.97 -17.57
N SER A 60 -26.36 -14.17 -16.59
CA SER A 60 -25.57 -13.82 -15.43
C SER A 60 -25.19 -15.09 -14.68
N ARG A 61 -23.90 -15.39 -14.63
CA ARG A 61 -23.34 -16.51 -13.87
C ARG A 61 -22.73 -15.96 -12.59
N GLU A 62 -23.15 -16.50 -11.46
CA GLU A 62 -22.53 -16.20 -10.18
C GLU A 62 -21.19 -16.93 -10.07
N VAL A 63 -20.15 -16.22 -9.65
CA VAL A 63 -18.80 -16.77 -9.46
C VAL A 63 -18.31 -16.41 -8.07
N SER A 64 -18.04 -17.43 -7.24
CA SER A 64 -17.46 -17.24 -5.91
C SER A 64 -15.94 -17.44 -5.98
N LEU A 65 -15.17 -16.37 -5.74
CA LEU A 65 -13.71 -16.39 -5.73
C LEU A 65 -13.19 -16.37 -4.29
N LYS A 66 -12.33 -17.33 -3.93
CA LYS A 66 -11.62 -17.36 -2.64
C LYS A 66 -10.12 -17.29 -2.90
N MET A 67 -9.50 -16.18 -2.51
CA MET A 67 -8.06 -15.94 -2.64
C MET A 67 -7.36 -16.18 -1.31
N LYS A 68 -6.18 -16.82 -1.36
CA LYS A 68 -5.29 -17.01 -0.21
C LYS A 68 -3.89 -16.53 -0.59
N HIS A 69 -3.18 -15.87 0.32
CA HIS A 69 -1.83 -15.37 0.10
C HIS A 69 -0.85 -15.89 1.17
N GLY A 70 0.44 -15.94 0.83
CA GLY A 70 1.50 -16.30 1.78
C GLY A 70 1.45 -17.75 2.26
N VAL A 71 1.73 -17.97 3.54
CA VAL A 71 1.84 -19.30 4.16
C VAL A 71 0.53 -20.09 4.16
N GLU A 72 -0.62 -19.43 4.06
CA GLU A 72 -1.93 -20.10 3.97
C GLU A 72 -2.21 -20.71 2.59
N ALA A 73 -1.44 -20.31 1.56
CA ALA A 73 -1.54 -20.83 0.20
C ALA A 73 -0.63 -22.05 -0.04
N LYS A 74 0.39 -22.28 0.81
CA LYS A 74 1.26 -23.46 0.74
C LYS A 74 0.59 -24.67 1.39
N ASN A 75 0.37 -25.71 0.62
CA ASN A 75 -0.21 -26.97 1.09
C ASN A 75 0.90 -27.84 1.72
N TYR A 76 1.25 -27.56 2.98
CA TYR A 76 2.31 -28.28 3.71
C TYR A 76 2.05 -29.79 3.81
N ASP A 77 0.78 -30.20 3.76
CA ASP A 77 0.36 -31.60 3.80
C ASP A 77 0.81 -32.41 2.56
N ASP A 78 0.95 -31.76 1.40
CA ASP A 78 1.40 -32.40 0.16
C ASP A 78 2.95 -32.49 0.10
N ILE A 79 3.64 -31.49 0.67
CA ILE A 79 5.11 -31.50 0.83
C ILE A 79 5.53 -32.58 1.84
N ALA A 80 4.81 -32.69 2.96
CA ALA A 80 5.07 -33.72 3.98
C ALA A 80 4.93 -35.16 3.44
N LYS A 81 4.02 -35.38 2.48
CA LYS A 81 3.82 -36.69 1.82
C LYS A 81 4.83 -36.96 0.71
N ALA A 82 5.21 -35.95 -0.06
CA ALA A 82 6.16 -36.09 -1.17
C ALA A 82 7.58 -36.42 -0.68
N GLU A 83 7.95 -35.92 0.50
CA GLU A 83 9.34 -35.88 0.92
C GLU A 83 9.64 -36.87 2.08
N LYS A 84 8.64 -37.61 2.58
CA LYS A 84 8.75 -38.60 3.68
C LYS A 84 9.48 -38.05 4.92
N LEU A 85 9.32 -36.78 5.27
CA LEU A 85 9.94 -36.24 6.47
C LEU A 85 9.15 -36.64 7.73
N LYS A 86 9.88 -36.84 8.83
CA LYS A 86 9.27 -37.09 10.13
C LYS A 86 8.36 -35.89 10.46
N PRO A 87 7.16 -36.11 11.03
CA PRO A 87 6.19 -35.05 11.32
C PRO A 87 6.77 -33.88 12.16
N LEU A 88 7.86 -34.14 12.90
CA LEU A 88 8.58 -33.15 13.70
C LEU A 88 9.37 -32.11 12.85
N GLU A 89 9.99 -32.51 11.73
CA GLU A 89 10.77 -31.59 10.89
C GLU A 89 9.86 -30.60 10.15
N VAL A 90 8.65 -31.03 9.80
CA VAL A 90 7.64 -30.17 9.16
C VAL A 90 7.16 -29.09 10.11
N GLU A 91 6.95 -29.42 11.40
CA GLU A 91 6.60 -28.42 12.41
C GLU A 91 7.76 -27.44 12.65
N LEU A 92 9.00 -27.91 12.72
CA LEU A 92 10.18 -27.04 12.86
C LEU A 92 10.35 -26.09 11.67
N ARG A 93 10.19 -26.59 10.43
CA ARG A 93 10.22 -25.76 9.22
C ARG A 93 9.12 -24.71 9.21
N ARG A 94 7.95 -25.07 9.72
CA ARG A 94 6.81 -24.14 9.86
C ARG A 94 7.08 -23.05 10.91
N LEU A 95 7.71 -23.39 12.04
CA LEU A 95 8.11 -22.39 13.03
C LEU A 95 9.23 -21.47 12.52
N GLU A 96 10.18 -22.02 11.76
CA GLU A 96 11.25 -21.24 11.10
C GLU A 96 10.65 -20.22 10.13
N ASP A 97 9.76 -20.65 9.22
CA ASP A 97 9.08 -19.77 8.27
C ASP A 97 8.24 -18.69 8.98
N LEU A 98 7.59 -19.03 10.11
CA LEU A 98 6.85 -18.06 10.92
C LEU A 98 7.77 -17.03 11.58
N SER A 99 8.91 -17.46 12.10
CA SER A 99 9.90 -16.56 12.71
C SER A 99 10.49 -15.59 11.68
N ASP A 100 10.82 -16.08 10.49
CA ASP A 100 11.34 -15.25 9.40
C ASP A 100 10.33 -14.21 8.92
N GLN A 101 9.04 -14.55 8.93
CA GLN A 101 7.97 -13.59 8.65
C GLN A 101 7.90 -12.50 9.72
N ILE A 102 7.97 -12.86 11.00
CA ILE A 102 7.93 -11.89 12.10
C ILE A 102 9.13 -10.93 12.02
N VAL A 103 10.33 -11.43 11.70
CA VAL A 103 11.53 -10.58 11.55
C VAL A 103 11.37 -9.61 10.38
N LYS A 104 10.83 -10.06 9.25
CA LYS A 104 10.51 -9.19 8.12
C LYS A 104 9.49 -8.12 8.50
N ASP A 105 8.42 -8.49 9.19
CA ASP A 105 7.40 -7.54 9.63
C ASP A 105 7.97 -6.50 10.62
N PHE A 106 8.85 -6.92 11.54
CA PHE A 106 9.57 -6.01 12.43
C PHE A 106 10.47 -5.04 11.67
N SER A 107 11.19 -5.53 10.65
CA SER A 107 12.05 -4.68 9.83
C SER A 107 11.25 -3.64 9.03
N PHE A 108 10.07 -4.02 8.51
CA PHE A 108 9.15 -3.13 7.81
C PHE A 108 8.54 -2.08 8.75
N MET A 109 8.10 -2.51 9.94
CA MET A 109 7.57 -1.61 10.97
C MET A 109 8.61 -0.58 11.41
N ARG A 110 9.87 -1.00 11.60
CA ARG A 110 10.99 -0.12 11.95
C ARG A 110 11.27 0.92 10.85
N GLN A 111 11.23 0.50 9.59
CA GLN A 111 11.46 1.41 8.47
C GLN A 111 10.37 2.49 8.38
N ARG A 112 9.10 2.12 8.62
CA ARG A 112 8.00 3.10 8.75
C ARG A 112 8.15 4.02 9.95
N GLU A 113 8.66 3.53 11.08
CA GLU A 113 8.92 4.35 12.26
C GLU A 113 9.99 5.42 11.96
N GLU A 114 11.06 5.04 11.26
CA GLU A 114 12.12 5.97 10.84
C GLU A 114 11.59 7.06 9.89
N GLU A 115 10.72 6.70 8.94
CA GLU A 115 10.04 7.67 8.06
C GLU A 115 9.06 8.59 8.82
N MET A 116 8.30 8.02 9.77
CA MET A 116 7.41 8.77 10.67
C MET A 116 8.20 9.74 11.56
N ARG A 117 9.42 9.39 11.94
CA ARG A 117 10.29 10.25 12.76
C ARG A 117 10.81 11.45 11.96
N ASN A 118 11.26 11.21 10.72
CA ASN A 118 11.75 12.26 9.83
C ASN A 118 10.63 13.25 9.41
N THR A 119 9.40 12.77 9.23
CA THR A 119 8.24 13.63 8.93
C THR A 119 7.84 14.49 10.13
N ASN A 120 7.95 13.95 11.35
CA ASN A 120 7.70 14.71 12.57
C ASN A 120 8.77 15.80 12.80
N GLU A 121 10.05 15.50 12.57
CA GLU A 121 11.16 16.45 12.76
C GLU A 121 11.10 17.62 11.76
N SER A 122 10.81 17.35 10.49
CA SER A 122 10.71 18.37 9.45
C SER A 122 9.48 19.26 9.58
N THR A 123 8.36 18.71 10.06
CA THR A 123 7.13 19.48 10.35
C THR A 123 7.34 20.39 11.56
N ASN A 124 7.87 19.84 12.65
CA ASN A 124 8.10 20.58 13.89
C ASN A 124 9.05 21.78 13.66
N SER A 125 10.14 21.57 12.92
CA SER A 125 11.10 22.64 12.61
C SER A 125 10.46 23.79 11.86
N ARG A 126 9.69 23.52 10.80
CA ARG A 126 9.03 24.56 9.99
C ARG A 126 8.02 25.38 10.80
N VAL A 127 7.23 24.71 11.65
CA VAL A 127 6.25 25.37 12.52
C VAL A 127 6.95 26.27 13.54
N LEU A 128 8.06 25.82 14.12
CA LEU A 128 8.84 26.60 15.06
C LEU A 128 9.42 27.88 14.42
N TYR A 129 9.99 27.78 13.21
CA TYR A 129 10.48 28.97 12.49
C TYR A 129 9.36 29.97 12.16
N LEU A 130 8.20 29.49 11.71
CA LEU A 130 7.04 30.36 11.47
C LEU A 130 6.55 31.04 12.76
N SER A 131 6.52 30.31 13.87
CA SER A 131 6.13 30.87 15.17
C SER A 131 7.07 32.00 15.62
N ILE A 132 8.39 31.80 15.51
CA ILE A 132 9.38 32.82 15.84
C ILE A 132 9.23 34.04 14.92
N PHE A 133 9.04 33.82 13.62
CA PHE A 133 8.82 34.90 12.66
C PHE A 133 7.59 35.75 13.02
N PHE A 134 6.46 35.11 13.33
CA PHE A 134 5.25 35.83 13.73
C PHE A 134 5.44 36.60 15.04
N MET A 135 6.12 36.02 16.04
CA MET A 135 6.42 36.74 17.29
C MET A 135 7.25 38.00 17.04
N LEU A 136 8.29 37.91 16.21
CA LEU A 136 9.12 39.07 15.85
C LEU A 136 8.31 40.13 15.09
N CYS A 137 7.47 39.71 14.13
CA CYS A 137 6.59 40.61 13.39
C CYS A 137 5.62 41.35 14.31
N LEU A 138 4.99 40.67 15.27
CA LEU A 138 4.08 41.30 16.23
C LEU A 138 4.79 42.32 17.12
N LEU A 139 6.00 42.02 17.59
CA LEU A 139 6.81 42.97 18.37
C LEU A 139 7.17 44.20 17.54
N ALA A 140 7.59 44.01 16.28
CA ALA A 140 7.91 45.11 15.38
C ALA A 140 6.68 46.00 15.12
N LEU A 141 5.52 45.39 14.87
CA LEU A 141 4.26 46.13 14.68
C LEU A 141 3.84 46.88 15.94
N ALA A 142 4.00 46.30 17.13
CA ALA A 142 3.69 46.96 18.40
C ALA A 142 4.57 48.22 18.61
N VAL A 143 5.88 48.11 18.37
CA VAL A 143 6.80 49.27 18.45
C VAL A 143 6.45 50.31 17.40
N TRP A 144 6.17 49.87 16.17
CA TRP A 144 5.75 50.75 15.08
C TRP A 144 4.47 51.51 15.41
N GLN A 145 3.46 50.83 15.95
CA GLN A 145 2.20 51.45 16.39
C GLN A 145 2.42 52.54 17.43
N VAL A 146 3.27 52.29 18.43
CA VAL A 146 3.61 53.29 19.45
C VAL A 146 4.35 54.49 18.85
N MET A 147 5.31 54.25 17.94
CA MET A 147 6.02 55.33 17.25
C MET A 147 5.08 56.15 16.36
N PHE A 148 4.19 55.49 15.62
CA PHE A 148 3.20 56.14 14.76
C PHE A 148 2.27 57.04 15.58
N LEU A 149 1.71 56.54 16.69
CA LEU A 149 0.87 57.34 17.59
C LEU A 149 1.64 58.53 18.17
N ARG A 150 2.89 58.33 18.61
CA ARG A 150 3.74 59.41 19.12
C ARG A 150 3.99 60.50 18.06
N ASN A 151 4.30 60.10 16.82
CA ASN A 151 4.54 61.04 15.73
C ASN A 151 3.24 61.75 15.32
N TYR A 152 2.11 61.04 15.34
CA TYR A 152 0.81 61.62 15.05
C TYR A 152 0.43 62.71 16.06
N PHE A 153 0.60 62.48 17.37
CA PHE A 153 0.31 63.49 18.40
C PHE A 153 1.28 64.68 18.35
N LYS A 154 2.56 64.45 18.07
CA LYS A 154 3.54 65.53 17.83
C LYS A 154 3.18 66.38 16.62
N ALA A 155 2.83 65.76 15.50
CA ALA A 155 2.47 66.47 14.27
C ALA A 155 1.20 67.31 14.40
N LYS A 156 0.25 66.86 15.24
CA LYS A 156 -1.00 67.58 15.53
C LYS A 156 -0.87 68.66 16.62
N LYS A 157 0.29 68.82 17.28
CA LYS A 157 0.52 69.75 18.40
C LYS A 157 -0.51 69.64 19.54
N LEU A 158 -0.94 68.42 19.91
CA LEU A 158 -1.91 68.24 21.01
C LEU A 158 -1.26 68.09 22.40
N ILE A 159 0.06 67.89 22.48
CA ILE A 159 0.82 67.80 23.73
C ILE A 159 2.13 68.58 23.51
N ASP A 160 2.33 69.66 24.26
CA ASP A 160 3.65 70.19 24.61
C ASP A 160 4.19 69.37 25.80
#